data_AF-A0A804UIF9-F1
#
_entry.id   AF-A0A804UIF9-F1
#
_cell.length_a   1.000
_cell.length_b   1.000
_cell.length_c   1.000
_cell.angle_alpha   90.00
_cell.angle_beta   90.00
_cell.angle_gamma   90.00
#
_symmetry.space_group_name_H-M   'P 1'
#
loop_
_entity.id
_entity.type
_entity.pdbx_description
1 polymer ?
#
loop_
_entity_poly.entity_id
_entity_poly.type
_entity_poly.pdbx_seq_one_letter_code
_entity_poly.pdbx_strand_id
1 'polypeptide(L)'
;MLTSRTVAYLNVDSAVAGHGFYASATPQLDELLKEASKQVQNPDNGTQSLYDLWMSSNSSPLIGRLGGGSSDYSAFVQHIGIPSVDMAIGSDYPVYHSLYDDFIWMEKFGDPLFQRHVAAASMWGLVALRLSDEEILPFNYSNYATELENGALGISERVQGMPVSLSPLHKSIKEFRKAVAKVDSELKALQTWKIWSPWRNNPLKVRDINDRLMMTERAFTDREGLSGRPWYKHLIYAPSLHNDYGAEVYPGIGDAIERVKKTNTSESLQSIQHEIYRVSRVINQAALVLSGGLT
;
A
#
# COMPACT_ATOMS: atom_id res chain seq x y z
N MET A 1 11.62 -15.21 9.42
CA MET A 1 12.37 -14.15 10.13
C MET A 1 11.88 -12.75 9.72
N LEU A 2 11.71 -12.46 8.42
CA LEU A 2 11.18 -11.16 7.94
C LEU A 2 9.70 -10.94 8.29
N THR A 3 8.85 -11.94 8.04
CA THR A 3 7.39 -11.90 8.31
C THR A 3 7.05 -11.43 9.73
N SER A 4 7.83 -11.81 10.73
CA SER A 4 7.58 -11.52 12.14
C SER A 4 8.13 -10.19 12.65
N ARG A 5 8.98 -9.48 11.89
CA ARG A 5 9.79 -8.37 12.44
C ARG A 5 9.86 -7.12 11.56
N THR A 6 9.67 -7.24 10.25
CA THR A 6 9.83 -6.10 9.34
C THR A 6 8.66 -5.13 9.47
N VAL A 7 8.92 -3.88 9.85
CA VAL A 7 7.89 -2.84 9.93
C VAL A 7 7.35 -2.50 8.54
N ALA A 8 8.25 -2.13 7.63
CA ALA A 8 7.94 -1.82 6.24
C ALA A 8 9.16 -2.10 5.34
N TYR A 9 8.93 -2.16 4.02
CA TYR A 9 9.96 -2.23 2.99
C TYR A 9 9.93 -0.95 2.14
N LEU A 10 11.08 -0.30 1.97
CA LEU A 10 11.19 0.97 1.25
C LEU A 10 12.00 0.73 -0.02
N ASN A 11 11.33 0.80 -1.16
CA ASN A 11 11.90 0.60 -2.48
C ASN A 11 12.25 1.94 -3.13
N VAL A 12 13.45 1.99 -3.70
CA VAL A 12 13.88 3.00 -4.67
C VAL A 12 14.70 2.23 -5.70
N ASP A 13 14.07 1.91 -6.83
CA ASP A 13 14.71 1.19 -7.92
C ASP A 13 15.47 2.20 -8.81
N SER A 14 14.72 2.94 -9.63
CA SER A 14 15.23 4.10 -10.36
C SER A 14 14.87 5.37 -9.59
N ALA A 15 15.86 5.98 -8.91
CA ALA A 15 15.63 7.15 -8.06
C ALA A 15 15.17 8.39 -8.84
N VAL A 16 15.73 8.61 -10.04
CA VAL A 16 15.41 9.76 -10.89
C VAL A 16 15.26 9.33 -12.35
N ALA A 17 14.16 9.79 -12.94
CA ALA A 17 13.77 9.58 -14.34
C ALA A 17 13.19 10.88 -14.93
N GLY A 18 13.71 12.05 -14.53
CA GLY A 18 13.26 13.36 -15.03
C GLY A 18 12.45 14.17 -14.02
N HIS A 19 11.42 14.89 -14.47
CA HIS A 19 10.68 15.86 -13.67
C HIS A 19 9.39 15.30 -13.05
N GLY A 20 9.06 15.73 -11.83
CA GLY A 20 7.86 15.32 -11.09
C GLY A 20 8.18 14.41 -9.91
N PHE A 21 7.16 13.96 -9.19
CA PHE A 21 7.34 13.00 -8.08
C PHE A 21 6.27 11.92 -8.17
N TYR A 22 6.69 10.68 -7.97
CA TYR A 22 5.83 9.51 -7.99
C TYR A 22 6.04 8.70 -6.72
N ALA A 23 4.95 8.22 -6.15
CA ALA A 23 5.00 7.20 -5.12
C ALA A 23 3.83 6.22 -5.27
N SER A 24 4.12 4.95 -5.04
CA SER A 24 3.14 3.89 -4.82
C SER A 24 3.35 3.25 -3.47
N ALA A 25 2.27 2.95 -2.75
CA ALA A 25 2.39 2.36 -1.43
C ALA A 25 1.20 1.47 -1.05
N THR A 26 1.37 0.69 0.02
CA THR A 26 0.24 0.15 0.76
C THR A 26 -0.47 1.29 1.53
N PRO A 27 -1.82 1.34 1.57
CA PRO A 27 -2.59 2.53 1.97
C PRO A 27 -2.28 3.15 3.34
N GLN A 28 -1.84 2.34 4.29
CA GLN A 28 -1.49 2.80 5.63
C GLN A 28 -0.28 3.75 5.66
N LEU A 29 0.53 3.78 4.60
CA LEU A 29 1.69 4.66 4.49
C LEU A 29 1.36 5.99 3.81
N ASP A 30 0.16 6.17 3.27
CA ASP A 30 -0.19 7.33 2.44
C ASP A 30 0.03 8.67 3.16
N GLU A 31 -0.45 8.80 4.41
CA GLU A 31 -0.28 10.05 5.18
C GLU A 31 1.19 10.29 5.54
N LEU A 32 1.96 9.23 5.83
CA LEU A 32 3.39 9.37 6.08
C LEU A 32 4.11 9.96 4.86
N LEU A 33 3.77 9.51 3.65
CA LEU A 33 4.37 10.03 2.42
C LEU A 33 3.96 11.48 2.15
N LYS A 34 2.70 11.83 2.39
CA LYS A 34 2.24 13.23 2.28
C LYS A 34 2.96 14.15 3.27
N GLU A 35 3.11 13.73 4.53
CA GLU A 35 3.79 14.54 5.54
C GLU A 35 5.30 14.62 5.35
N ALA A 36 5.94 13.55 4.86
CA ALA A 36 7.36 13.57 4.52
C ALA A 36 7.64 14.47 3.31
N SER A 37 6.84 14.39 2.25
CA SER A 37 7.03 15.21 1.04
C SER A 37 6.83 16.70 1.28
N LYS A 38 6.04 17.12 2.28
CA LYS A 38 5.92 18.53 2.71
C LYS A 38 7.22 19.08 3.30
N GLN A 39 8.10 18.23 3.82
CA GLN A 39 9.37 18.61 4.46
C GLN A 39 10.56 18.52 3.53
N VAL A 40 10.39 17.92 2.35
CA VAL A 40 11.43 17.85 1.32
C VAL A 40 11.25 19.03 0.37
N GLN A 41 12.34 19.75 0.07
CA GLN A 41 12.31 20.86 -0.87
C GLN A 41 12.10 20.34 -2.30
N ASN A 42 11.30 21.04 -3.10
CA ASN A 42 11.19 20.75 -4.53
C ASN A 42 12.54 21.03 -5.22
N PRO A 43 13.16 20.04 -5.89
CA PRO A 43 14.46 20.21 -6.53
C PRO A 43 14.44 21.18 -7.71
N ASP A 44 13.29 21.39 -8.34
CA ASP A 44 13.13 22.28 -9.50
C ASP A 44 12.66 23.70 -9.11
N ASN A 45 12.17 23.88 -7.88
CA ASN A 45 11.74 25.18 -7.35
C ASN A 45 11.94 25.26 -5.83
N GLY A 46 13.02 25.93 -5.41
CA GLY A 46 13.37 26.05 -4.00
C GLY A 46 12.37 26.77 -3.09
N THR A 47 11.30 27.40 -3.62
CA THR A 47 10.25 28.03 -2.81
C THR A 47 9.10 27.08 -2.46
N GLN A 48 9.06 25.90 -3.08
CA GLN A 48 7.99 24.91 -2.94
C GLN A 48 8.51 23.64 -2.26
N SER A 49 7.60 22.91 -1.63
CA SER A 49 7.88 21.55 -1.16
C SER A 49 7.69 20.53 -2.28
N LEU A 50 8.25 19.33 -2.10
CA LEU A 50 8.02 18.20 -2.99
C LEU A 50 6.53 17.82 -3.03
N TYR A 51 5.81 18.02 -1.94
CA TYR A 51 4.35 17.86 -1.90
C TYR A 51 3.63 18.84 -2.83
N ASP A 52 4.06 20.11 -2.91
CA ASP A 52 3.47 21.08 -3.82
C ASP A 52 3.70 20.70 -5.29
N LEU A 53 4.91 20.21 -5.61
CA LEU A 53 5.21 19.64 -6.93
C LEU A 53 4.28 18.46 -7.23
N TRP A 54 4.15 17.53 -6.29
CA TRP A 54 3.34 16.33 -6.44
C TRP A 54 1.87 16.66 -6.64
N MET A 55 1.30 17.57 -5.85
CA MET A 55 -0.08 18.02 -5.97
C MET A 55 -0.37 18.79 -7.27
N SER A 56 0.65 19.42 -7.85
CA SER A 56 0.52 20.11 -9.15
C SER A 56 0.47 19.15 -10.33
N SER A 57 0.91 17.90 -10.12
CA SER A 57 0.77 16.87 -11.14
C SER A 57 -0.71 16.49 -11.26
N ASN A 58 -1.24 16.44 -12.49
CA ASN A 58 -2.61 15.99 -12.75
C ASN A 58 -2.78 14.46 -12.56
N SER A 59 -1.91 13.82 -11.77
CA SER A 59 -1.97 12.39 -11.50
C SER A 59 -3.10 12.08 -10.54
N SER A 60 -4.02 11.21 -10.96
CA SER A 60 -5.06 10.65 -10.11
C SER A 60 -5.04 9.12 -10.22
N PRO A 61 -4.93 8.38 -9.10
CA PRO A 61 -4.71 8.87 -7.74
C PRO A 61 -3.31 9.50 -7.55
N LEU A 62 -3.16 10.35 -6.52
CA LEU A 62 -1.87 10.95 -6.17
C LEU A 62 -0.82 9.90 -5.76
N ILE A 63 -1.26 8.90 -4.99
CA ILE A 63 -0.44 7.75 -4.56
C ILE A 63 -0.98 6.50 -5.24
N GLY A 64 -0.14 5.85 -6.04
CA GLY A 64 -0.46 4.57 -6.66
C GLY A 64 -0.51 3.43 -5.64
N ARG A 65 -1.11 2.31 -6.02
CA ARG A 65 -1.12 1.10 -5.19
C ARG A 65 -0.02 0.16 -5.63
N LEU A 66 0.69 -0.41 -4.67
CA LEU A 66 1.61 -1.51 -4.95
C LEU A 66 0.81 -2.78 -5.17
N GLY A 67 1.13 -3.47 -6.26
CA GLY A 67 0.40 -4.64 -6.69
C GLY A 67 0.90 -5.19 -8.00
N GLY A 68 1.67 -4.43 -8.79
CA GLY A 68 2.46 -4.97 -9.90
C GLY A 68 3.68 -5.79 -9.46
N GLY A 69 4.24 -6.57 -10.37
CA GLY A 69 5.48 -7.33 -10.20
C GLY A 69 6.71 -6.61 -10.76
N SER A 70 6.65 -5.29 -10.92
CA SER A 70 7.63 -4.52 -11.70
C SER A 70 8.95 -4.22 -10.98
N SER A 71 9.03 -4.46 -9.67
CA SER A 71 10.24 -4.22 -8.87
C SER A 71 10.26 -5.12 -7.61
N ASP A 72 11.28 -4.96 -6.77
CA ASP A 72 11.60 -5.86 -5.66
C ASP A 72 10.57 -5.86 -4.52
N TYR A 73 9.75 -4.81 -4.41
CA TYR A 73 8.66 -4.74 -3.42
C TYR A 73 7.62 -5.87 -3.57
N SER A 74 7.55 -6.51 -4.75
CA SER A 74 6.61 -7.58 -5.06
C SER A 74 6.66 -8.73 -4.05
N ALA A 75 7.87 -9.20 -3.70
CA ALA A 75 8.06 -10.25 -2.71
C ALA A 75 7.59 -9.82 -1.31
N PHE A 76 7.72 -8.53 -0.96
CA PHE A 76 7.37 -8.01 0.36
C PHE A 76 5.86 -7.83 0.50
N VAL A 77 5.21 -7.16 -0.44
CA VAL A 77 3.75 -6.94 -0.40
C VAL A 77 3.00 -8.23 -0.71
N GLN A 78 3.24 -8.81 -1.90
CA GLN A 78 2.36 -9.84 -2.43
C GLN A 78 2.61 -11.22 -1.83
N HIS A 79 3.86 -11.54 -1.46
CA HIS A 79 4.18 -12.87 -0.93
C HIS A 79 4.09 -12.95 0.59
N ILE A 80 4.49 -11.90 1.32
CA ILE A 80 4.58 -11.96 2.79
C ILE A 80 3.83 -10.86 3.54
N GLY A 81 3.14 -9.95 2.84
CA GLY A 81 2.27 -8.94 3.45
C GLY A 81 3.02 -7.93 4.31
N ILE A 82 4.16 -7.44 3.83
CA ILE A 82 4.91 -6.35 4.47
C ILE A 82 4.46 -5.02 3.85
N PRO A 83 4.06 -4.03 4.67
CA PRO A 83 3.77 -2.68 4.21
C PRO A 83 4.94 -2.16 3.40
N SER A 84 4.69 -1.61 2.22
CA SER A 84 5.78 -1.19 1.33
C SER A 84 5.50 0.12 0.65
N VAL A 85 6.58 0.79 0.25
CA VAL A 85 6.56 1.97 -0.60
C VAL A 85 7.55 1.79 -1.74
N ASP A 86 7.20 2.32 -2.90
CA ASP A 86 8.07 2.56 -4.04
C ASP A 86 7.98 4.04 -4.40
N MET A 87 9.12 4.72 -4.55
CA MET A 87 9.15 6.16 -4.80
C MET A 87 10.27 6.53 -5.77
N ALA A 88 10.00 7.53 -6.62
CA ALA A 88 10.94 8.04 -7.61
C ALA A 88 10.64 9.51 -7.94
N ILE A 89 11.64 10.23 -8.43
CA ILE A 89 11.49 11.55 -9.03
C ILE A 89 11.41 11.39 -10.55
N GLY A 90 10.34 11.88 -11.15
CA GLY A 90 10.11 11.83 -12.59
C GLY A 90 9.54 10.52 -13.14
N SER A 91 9.03 10.63 -14.37
CA SER A 91 8.40 9.53 -15.12
C SER A 91 8.90 9.39 -16.56
N ASP A 92 9.72 10.33 -17.02
CA ASP A 92 10.14 10.45 -18.41
C ASP A 92 11.52 9.83 -18.62
N TYR A 93 11.53 8.53 -18.91
CA TYR A 93 12.78 7.77 -19.05
C TYR A 93 13.02 7.20 -20.47
N PRO A 94 13.40 8.05 -21.45
CA PRO A 94 13.49 7.63 -22.85
C PRO A 94 14.62 6.64 -23.15
N VAL A 95 15.58 6.48 -22.22
CA VAL A 95 16.75 5.61 -22.40
C VAL A 95 16.64 4.28 -21.63
N TYR A 96 15.49 4.00 -21.01
CA TYR A 96 15.25 2.80 -20.21
C TYR A 96 15.66 1.50 -20.94
N HIS A 97 16.41 0.63 -20.24
CA HIS A 97 16.88 -0.66 -20.76
C HIS A 97 17.64 -0.56 -22.10
N SER A 98 18.31 0.56 -22.35
CA SER A 98 19.11 0.77 -23.55
C SER A 98 20.58 1.00 -23.23
N LEU A 99 21.43 1.00 -24.27
CA LEU A 99 22.84 1.35 -24.17
C LEU A 99 23.08 2.83 -23.80
N TYR A 100 22.04 3.67 -23.86
CA TYR A 100 22.09 5.09 -23.52
C TYR A 100 21.68 5.37 -22.06
N ASP A 101 21.32 4.33 -21.31
CA ASP A 101 21.18 4.39 -19.86
C ASP A 101 22.57 4.40 -19.22
N ASP A 102 23.20 5.58 -19.22
CA ASP A 102 24.55 5.77 -18.71
C ASP A 102 24.66 7.02 -17.83
N PHE A 103 25.80 7.11 -17.13
CA PHE A 103 26.09 8.25 -16.25
C PHE A 103 26.10 9.59 -17.00
N ILE A 104 26.51 9.60 -18.26
CA ILE A 104 26.59 10.82 -19.07
C ILE A 104 25.20 11.37 -19.36
N TRP A 105 24.24 10.49 -19.66
CA TRP A 105 22.84 10.87 -19.83
C TRP A 105 22.26 11.43 -18.53
N MET A 106 22.52 10.78 -17.40
CA MET A 106 22.02 11.25 -16.11
C MET A 106 22.60 12.62 -15.75
N GLU A 107 23.92 12.77 -15.83
CA GLU A 107 24.60 14.04 -15.51
C GLU A 107 24.17 15.20 -16.41
N LYS A 108 23.89 14.95 -17.69
CA LYS A 108 23.59 16.00 -18.67
C LYS A 108 22.11 16.28 -18.85
N PHE A 109 21.25 15.29 -18.68
CA PHE A 109 19.83 15.38 -19.04
C PHE A 109 18.88 14.92 -17.93
N GLY A 110 19.17 13.78 -17.29
CA GLY A 110 18.29 13.21 -16.26
C GLY A 110 18.22 14.06 -14.99
N ASP A 111 19.36 14.40 -14.42
CA ASP A 111 19.50 15.20 -13.21
C ASP A 111 20.80 16.01 -13.18
N PRO A 112 20.91 17.08 -13.99
CA PRO A 112 22.04 18.00 -13.90
C PRO A 112 22.19 18.54 -12.48
N LEU A 113 23.41 18.47 -11.94
CA LEU A 113 23.75 18.84 -10.54
C LEU A 113 23.20 17.91 -9.45
N PHE A 114 22.54 16.79 -9.81
CA PHE A 114 22.08 15.75 -8.90
C PHE A 114 21.08 16.21 -7.81
N GLN A 115 20.40 17.33 -8.01
CA GLN A 115 19.49 17.90 -7.00
C GLN A 115 18.23 17.04 -6.82
N ARG A 116 17.76 16.38 -7.88
CA ARG A 116 16.62 15.46 -7.80
C ARG A 116 16.99 14.19 -7.04
N HIS A 117 18.20 13.66 -7.20
CA HIS A 117 18.71 12.56 -6.39
C HIS A 117 18.81 12.96 -4.91
N VAL A 118 19.23 14.19 -4.60
CA VAL A 118 19.20 14.71 -3.22
C VAL A 118 17.77 14.75 -2.68
N ALA A 119 16.79 15.20 -3.47
CA ALA A 119 15.38 15.19 -3.05
C ALA A 119 14.84 13.77 -2.83
N ALA A 120 15.14 12.83 -3.75
CA ALA A 120 14.76 11.41 -3.62
C ALA A 120 15.39 10.78 -2.36
N ALA A 121 16.68 10.99 -2.12
CA ALA A 121 17.38 10.52 -0.93
C ALA A 121 16.81 11.15 0.36
N SER A 122 16.46 12.44 0.32
CA SER A 122 15.84 13.14 1.46
C SER A 122 14.47 12.55 1.79
N MET A 123 13.65 12.26 0.78
CA MET A 123 12.34 11.62 0.95
C MET A 123 12.49 10.20 1.52
N TRP A 124 13.35 9.38 0.90
CA TRP A 124 13.59 8.00 1.33
C TRP A 124 14.14 7.94 2.76
N GLY A 125 15.13 8.78 3.08
CA GLY A 125 15.71 8.88 4.41
C GLY A 125 14.73 9.39 5.46
N LEU A 126 13.92 10.39 5.14
CA LEU A 126 12.91 10.90 6.07
C LEU A 126 11.84 9.85 6.39
N VAL A 127 11.33 9.15 5.38
CA VAL A 127 10.38 8.04 5.59
C VAL A 127 11.01 6.94 6.45
N ALA A 128 12.27 6.58 6.19
CA ALA A 128 13.00 5.60 6.99
C ALA A 128 13.12 6.03 8.46
N LEU A 129 13.53 7.28 8.71
CA LEU A 129 13.66 7.85 10.06
C LEU A 129 12.34 7.86 10.82
N ARG A 130 11.25 8.27 10.16
CA ARG A 130 9.92 8.28 10.78
C ARG A 130 9.47 6.87 11.16
N LEU A 131 9.76 5.86 10.32
CA LEU A 131 9.41 4.46 10.60
C LEU A 131 10.31 3.81 11.65
N SER A 132 11.57 4.23 11.79
CA SER A 132 12.51 3.66 12.76
C SER A 132 12.44 4.29 14.14
N ASP A 133 12.15 5.60 14.21
CA ASP A 133 12.35 6.39 15.43
C ASP A 133 11.03 6.83 16.07
N GLU A 134 9.91 6.86 15.34
CA GLU A 134 8.63 7.14 15.98
C GLU A 134 8.24 6.03 16.96
N GLU A 135 7.94 6.43 18.19
CA GLU A 135 7.55 5.50 19.25
C GLU A 135 6.29 4.69 18.90
N ILE A 136 5.38 5.29 18.12
CA ILE A 136 4.22 4.61 17.55
C ILE A 136 4.38 4.65 16.03
N LEU A 137 4.18 3.51 15.37
CA LEU A 137 4.26 3.44 13.91
C LEU A 137 3.25 4.40 13.26
N PRO A 138 3.68 5.28 12.33
CA PRO A 138 2.82 6.28 11.68
C PRO A 138 1.94 5.66 10.59
N PHE A 139 1.26 4.56 10.89
CA PHE A 139 0.35 3.85 9.99
C PHE A 139 -1.08 4.37 10.14
N ASN A 140 -1.71 4.75 9.02
CA ASN A 140 -3.09 5.22 8.99
C ASN A 140 -4.01 4.21 8.29
N TYR A 141 -4.63 3.32 9.06
CA TYR A 141 -5.55 2.32 8.52
C TYR A 141 -6.93 2.89 8.12
N SER A 142 -7.24 4.15 8.40
CA SER A 142 -8.44 4.81 7.83
C SER A 142 -8.34 4.92 6.32
N ASN A 143 -7.15 5.22 5.78
CA ASN A 143 -6.93 5.25 4.33
C ASN A 143 -7.12 3.85 3.72
N TYR A 144 -6.63 2.81 4.40
CA TYR A 144 -6.84 1.43 3.99
C TYR A 144 -8.33 1.05 3.96
N ALA A 145 -9.10 1.46 4.97
CA ALA A 145 -10.53 1.18 4.99
C ALA A 145 -11.29 1.87 3.83
N THR A 146 -10.88 3.07 3.43
CA THR A 146 -11.40 3.76 2.24
C THR A 146 -11.02 3.03 0.95
N GLU A 147 -9.78 2.56 0.82
CA GLU A 147 -9.34 1.80 -0.35
C GLU A 147 -10.11 0.47 -0.51
N LEU A 148 -10.41 -0.21 0.61
CA LEU A 148 -11.24 -1.41 0.58
C LEU A 148 -12.66 -1.12 0.09
N GLU A 149 -13.25 0.00 0.51
CA GLU A 149 -14.57 0.45 0.05
C GLU A 149 -14.58 0.81 -1.43
N ASN A 150 -13.59 1.59 -1.88
CA ASN A 150 -13.42 1.96 -3.29
C ASN A 150 -13.28 0.71 -4.18
N GLY A 151 -12.47 -0.26 -3.75
CA GLY A 151 -12.36 -1.55 -4.45
C GLY A 151 -13.69 -2.29 -4.51
N ALA A 152 -14.49 -2.26 -3.43
CA ALA A 152 -15.76 -2.97 -3.37
C ALA A 152 -16.80 -2.33 -4.30
N LEU A 153 -16.78 -1.00 -4.44
CA LEU A 153 -17.56 -0.28 -5.45
C LEU A 153 -17.16 -0.70 -6.86
N GLY A 154 -15.86 -0.76 -7.16
CA GLY A 154 -15.37 -1.22 -8.47
C GLY A 154 -15.78 -2.67 -8.79
N ILE A 155 -15.80 -3.56 -7.81
CA ILE A 155 -16.33 -4.93 -7.99
C ILE A 155 -17.85 -4.90 -8.20
N SER A 156 -18.59 -4.07 -7.45
CA SER A 156 -20.04 -3.95 -7.58
C SER A 156 -20.48 -3.54 -8.99
N GLU A 157 -19.74 -2.63 -9.62
CA GLU A 157 -19.98 -2.24 -11.01
C GLU A 157 -19.71 -3.41 -11.98
N ARG A 158 -18.62 -4.16 -11.76
CA ARG A 158 -18.23 -5.28 -12.63
C ARG A 158 -19.15 -6.50 -12.55
N VAL A 159 -19.84 -6.70 -11.43
CA VAL A 159 -20.75 -7.85 -11.22
C VAL A 159 -22.24 -7.48 -11.35
N GLN A 160 -22.56 -6.29 -11.83
CA GLN A 160 -23.94 -5.84 -11.98
C GLN A 160 -24.75 -6.82 -12.86
N GLY A 161 -25.88 -7.30 -12.32
CA GLY A 161 -26.74 -8.28 -13.01
C GLY A 161 -26.29 -9.74 -12.88
N MET A 162 -25.15 -10.02 -12.24
CA MET A 162 -24.73 -11.38 -11.92
C MET A 162 -25.37 -11.87 -10.61
N PRO A 163 -25.73 -13.16 -10.47
CA PRO A 163 -26.33 -13.70 -9.24
C PRO A 163 -25.28 -13.95 -8.15
N VAL A 164 -24.58 -12.90 -7.72
CA VAL A 164 -23.52 -12.94 -6.70
C VAL A 164 -23.84 -11.97 -5.57
N SER A 165 -23.49 -12.33 -4.33
CA SER A 165 -23.72 -11.51 -3.15
C SER A 165 -22.43 -10.89 -2.64
N LEU A 166 -22.39 -9.54 -2.62
CA LEU A 166 -21.32 -8.75 -2.01
C LEU A 166 -21.53 -8.49 -0.51
N SER A 167 -22.62 -9.02 0.07
CA SER A 167 -22.91 -8.85 1.50
C SER A 167 -21.76 -9.31 2.43
N PRO A 168 -21.09 -10.46 2.18
CA PRO A 168 -19.93 -10.86 2.98
C PRO A 168 -18.79 -9.83 2.95
N LEU A 169 -18.51 -9.27 1.76
CA LEU A 169 -17.45 -8.29 1.56
C LEU A 169 -17.76 -7.00 2.30
N HIS A 170 -18.95 -6.42 2.07
CA HIS A 170 -19.39 -5.21 2.76
C HIS A 170 -19.42 -5.37 4.28
N LYS A 171 -19.86 -6.54 4.78
CA LYS A 171 -19.84 -6.84 6.21
C LYS A 171 -18.41 -6.86 6.76
N SER A 172 -17.48 -7.52 6.07
CA SER A 172 -16.08 -7.57 6.51
C SER A 172 -15.41 -6.20 6.54
N ILE A 173 -15.65 -5.36 5.53
CA ILE A 173 -15.15 -3.98 5.46
C ILE A 173 -15.72 -3.14 6.61
N LYS A 174 -17.01 -3.32 6.95
CA LYS A 174 -17.63 -2.66 8.10
C LYS A 174 -16.97 -3.07 9.41
N GLU A 175 -16.65 -4.35 9.61
CA GLU A 175 -15.92 -4.79 10.81
C GLU A 175 -14.49 -4.24 10.83
N PHE A 176 -13.82 -4.16 9.68
CA PHE A 176 -12.51 -3.50 9.56
C PHE A 176 -12.59 -2.01 9.96
N ARG A 177 -13.56 -1.26 9.45
CA ARG A 177 -13.84 0.14 9.84
C ARG A 177 -14.03 0.30 11.35
N LYS A 178 -14.73 -0.62 12.01
CA LYS A 178 -14.86 -0.60 13.49
C LYS A 178 -13.53 -0.85 14.19
N ALA A 179 -12.71 -1.78 13.69
CA ALA A 179 -11.39 -2.05 14.23
C ALA A 179 -10.46 -0.84 14.10
N VAL A 180 -10.51 -0.13 12.96
CA VAL A 180 -9.81 1.14 12.74
C VAL A 180 -10.26 2.19 13.77
N ALA A 181 -11.57 2.41 13.92
CA ALA A 181 -12.10 3.38 14.88
C ALA A 181 -11.66 3.06 16.33
N LYS A 182 -11.59 1.77 16.69
CA LYS A 182 -11.07 1.33 17.99
C LYS A 182 -9.59 1.69 18.15
N VAL A 183 -8.73 1.33 17.20
CA VAL A 183 -7.29 1.66 17.26
C VAL A 183 -7.06 3.16 17.29
N ASP A 184 -7.77 3.94 16.47
CA ASP A 184 -7.64 5.40 16.48
C ASP A 184 -8.01 6.00 17.85
N SER A 185 -9.00 5.43 18.53
CA SER A 185 -9.35 5.85 19.90
C SER A 185 -8.25 5.49 20.92
N GLU A 186 -7.64 4.31 20.78
CA GLU A 186 -6.52 3.86 21.62
C GLU A 186 -5.27 4.74 21.41
N LEU A 187 -4.97 5.09 20.16
CA LEU A 187 -3.88 5.99 19.78
C LEU A 187 -4.07 7.39 20.35
N LYS A 188 -5.28 7.96 20.23
CA LYS A 188 -5.61 9.27 20.83
C LYS A 188 -5.48 9.25 22.36
N ALA A 189 -5.92 8.17 23.00
CA ALA A 189 -5.77 8.00 24.44
C ALA A 189 -4.30 7.90 24.85
N LEU A 190 -3.46 7.20 24.08
CA LEU A 190 -2.02 7.14 24.31
C LEU A 190 -1.35 8.51 24.16
N GLN A 191 -1.70 9.27 23.12
CA GLN A 191 -1.18 10.62 22.91
C GLN A 191 -1.56 11.55 24.07
N THR A 192 -2.82 11.51 24.51
CA THR A 192 -3.31 12.31 25.64
C THR A 192 -2.60 11.91 26.94
N TRP A 193 -2.43 10.61 27.18
CA TRP A 193 -1.70 10.12 28.35
C TRP A 193 -0.24 10.59 28.38
N LYS A 194 0.46 10.57 27.24
CA LYS A 194 1.84 11.09 27.14
C LYS A 194 1.94 12.57 27.51
N ILE A 195 0.97 13.38 27.11
CA ILE A 195 0.93 14.81 27.45
C ILE A 195 0.71 15.00 28.95
N TRP A 196 -0.22 14.24 29.56
CA TRP A 196 -0.62 14.43 30.95
C TRP A 196 0.28 13.70 31.96
N SER A 197 1.01 12.67 31.52
CA SER A 197 1.85 11.82 32.38
C SER A 197 3.08 11.30 31.62
N PRO A 198 3.98 12.19 31.15
CA PRO A 198 5.14 11.80 30.34
C PRO A 198 6.08 10.82 31.05
N TRP A 199 6.13 10.88 32.38
CA TRP A 199 6.97 10.01 33.23
C TRP A 199 6.42 8.59 33.42
N ARG A 200 5.15 8.34 33.06
CA ARG A 200 4.51 7.03 33.15
C ARG A 200 4.36 6.42 31.76
N ASN A 201 5.48 6.10 31.12
CA ASN A 201 5.44 5.36 29.86
C ASN A 201 5.09 3.89 30.11
N ASN A 202 4.20 3.32 29.29
CA ASN A 202 3.90 1.89 29.28
C ASN A 202 4.43 1.28 27.98
N PRO A 203 5.71 0.88 27.93
CA PRO A 203 6.35 0.40 26.71
C PRO A 203 5.70 -0.89 26.18
N LEU A 204 5.11 -1.72 27.05
CA LEU A 204 4.38 -2.92 26.63
C LEU A 204 3.10 -2.58 25.87
N LYS A 205 2.37 -1.55 26.29
CA LYS A 205 1.17 -1.08 25.58
C LYS A 205 1.50 -0.44 24.23
N VAL A 206 2.60 0.31 24.17
CA VAL A 206 3.11 0.86 22.91
C VAL A 206 3.52 -0.29 21.97
N ARG A 207 4.24 -1.29 22.50
CA ARG A 207 4.66 -2.45 21.73
C ARG A 207 3.48 -3.24 21.19
N ASP A 208 2.46 -3.50 22.02
CA ASP A 208 1.23 -4.18 21.62
C ASP A 208 0.56 -3.51 20.42
N ILE A 209 0.37 -2.19 20.49
CA ILE A 209 -0.26 -1.44 19.39
C ILE A 209 0.62 -1.45 18.15
N ASN A 210 1.94 -1.29 18.28
CA ASN A 210 2.85 -1.38 17.13
C ASN A 210 2.86 -2.77 16.49
N ASP A 211 2.81 -3.84 17.28
CA ASP A 211 2.72 -5.20 16.76
C ASP A 211 1.40 -5.41 16.01
N ARG A 212 0.28 -4.90 16.52
CA ARG A 212 -1.01 -4.94 15.82
C ARG A 212 -0.96 -4.17 14.50
N LEU A 213 -0.47 -2.93 14.51
CA LEU A 213 -0.30 -2.10 13.31
C LEU A 213 0.60 -2.78 12.27
N MET A 214 1.73 -3.34 12.69
CA MET A 214 2.66 -4.04 11.80
C MET A 214 2.04 -5.34 11.23
N MET A 215 1.30 -6.09 12.04
CA MET A 215 0.80 -7.41 11.66
C MET A 215 -0.48 -7.36 10.82
N THR A 216 -1.23 -6.26 10.83
CA THR A 216 -2.47 -6.11 10.05
C THR A 216 -2.26 -6.34 8.55
N GLU A 217 -1.15 -5.86 7.96
CA GLU A 217 -0.88 -6.10 6.53
C GLU A 217 -0.69 -7.59 6.21
N ARG A 218 0.00 -8.35 7.07
CA ARG A 218 0.18 -9.80 6.87
C ARG A 218 -1.14 -10.54 6.89
N ALA A 219 -2.12 -10.04 7.64
CA ALA A 219 -3.43 -10.67 7.77
C ALA A 219 -4.25 -10.62 6.48
N PHE A 220 -3.87 -9.79 5.50
CA PHE A 220 -4.45 -9.79 4.16
C PHE A 220 -3.91 -10.90 3.25
N THR A 221 -2.93 -11.67 3.71
CA THR A 221 -2.35 -12.79 2.97
C THR A 221 -3.07 -14.11 3.24
N ASP A 222 -3.13 -14.95 2.22
CA ASP A 222 -3.68 -16.30 2.27
C ASP A 222 -2.60 -17.31 1.90
N ARG A 223 -2.47 -18.40 2.68
CA ARG A 223 -1.42 -19.41 2.48
C ARG A 223 -1.51 -20.10 1.13
N GLU A 224 -2.72 -20.27 0.60
CA GLU A 224 -2.96 -20.91 -0.71
C GLU A 224 -2.66 -19.96 -1.86
N GLY A 225 -2.70 -18.65 -1.60
CA GLY A 225 -2.53 -17.60 -2.60
C GLY A 225 -3.64 -17.53 -3.63
N LEU A 226 -3.41 -16.80 -4.71
CA LEU A 226 -4.41 -16.62 -5.76
C LEU A 226 -4.62 -17.92 -6.55
N SER A 227 -5.84 -18.13 -7.04
CA SER A 227 -6.19 -19.31 -7.82
C SER A 227 -5.31 -19.42 -9.07
N GLY A 228 -4.56 -20.52 -9.21
CA GLY A 228 -3.60 -20.71 -10.29
C GLY A 228 -2.30 -19.91 -10.18
N ARG A 229 -2.16 -19.05 -9.15
CA ARG A 229 -0.97 -18.23 -8.91
C ARG A 229 -0.58 -18.24 -7.42
N PRO A 230 -0.19 -19.40 -6.86
CA PRO A 230 0.00 -19.58 -5.41
C PRO A 230 1.16 -18.77 -4.80
N TRP A 231 2.02 -18.19 -5.65
CA TRP A 231 3.07 -17.29 -5.19
C TRP A 231 2.51 -15.93 -4.74
N TYR A 232 1.44 -15.42 -5.35
CA TYR A 232 0.78 -14.20 -4.91
C TYR A 232 -0.18 -14.55 -3.79
N LYS A 233 0.16 -14.18 -2.55
CA LYS A 233 -0.60 -14.52 -1.34
C LYS A 233 -1.51 -13.41 -0.88
N HIS A 234 -1.20 -12.18 -1.22
CA HIS A 234 -1.96 -11.01 -0.82
C HIS A 234 -3.28 -10.91 -1.60
N LEU A 235 -4.42 -10.94 -0.90
CA LEU A 235 -5.74 -11.02 -1.56
C LEU A 235 -6.37 -9.65 -1.88
N ILE A 236 -5.79 -8.55 -1.39
CA ILE A 236 -6.28 -7.19 -1.69
C ILE A 236 -5.57 -6.65 -2.92
N TYR A 237 -4.23 -6.66 -2.92
CA TYR A 237 -3.40 -6.22 -4.03
C TYR A 237 -2.53 -7.35 -4.62
N ALA A 238 -2.60 -7.53 -5.93
CA ALA A 238 -1.64 -8.31 -6.73
C ALA A 238 -1.79 -7.93 -8.21
N PRO A 239 -0.95 -8.46 -9.12
CA PRO A 239 -1.11 -8.19 -10.53
C PRO A 239 -2.38 -8.88 -11.03
N SER A 240 -2.95 -8.38 -12.12
CA SER A 240 -4.01 -9.11 -12.83
C SER A 240 -3.42 -10.21 -13.68
N LEU A 241 -4.23 -11.18 -14.14
CA LEU A 241 -3.78 -12.17 -15.12
C LEU A 241 -3.32 -11.58 -16.48
N HIS A 242 -3.62 -10.30 -16.73
CA HIS A 242 -3.43 -9.67 -18.03
C HIS A 242 -2.51 -8.43 -17.98
N ASN A 243 -2.07 -8.04 -16.79
CA ASN A 243 -1.18 -6.91 -16.58
C ASN A 243 -0.30 -7.18 -15.35
N ASP A 244 0.93 -7.62 -15.61
CA ASP A 244 1.92 -7.89 -14.56
C ASP A 244 2.46 -6.60 -13.92
N TYR A 245 2.30 -5.44 -14.55
CA TYR A 245 2.83 -4.15 -14.08
C TYR A 245 1.84 -3.37 -13.22
N GLY A 246 0.55 -3.51 -13.48
CA GLY A 246 -0.50 -2.79 -12.74
C GLY A 246 -0.91 -3.52 -11.47
N ALA A 247 -1.25 -2.76 -10.43
CA ALA A 247 -1.96 -3.29 -9.27
C ALA A 247 -3.44 -3.49 -9.60
N GLU A 248 -3.98 -4.70 -9.40
CA GLU A 248 -5.42 -4.93 -9.35
C GLU A 248 -5.89 -5.06 -7.90
N VAL A 249 -6.99 -4.39 -7.58
CA VAL A 249 -7.67 -4.52 -6.29
C VAL A 249 -8.64 -5.70 -6.34
N TYR A 250 -8.55 -6.58 -5.36
CA TYR A 250 -9.23 -7.87 -5.29
C TYR A 250 -8.98 -8.76 -6.53
N PRO A 251 -7.71 -9.06 -6.85
CA PRO A 251 -7.31 -9.72 -8.09
C PRO A 251 -7.97 -11.08 -8.28
N GLY A 252 -8.17 -11.86 -7.21
CA GLY A 252 -8.87 -13.14 -7.29
C GLY A 252 -10.32 -13.00 -7.76
N ILE A 253 -11.04 -11.98 -7.28
CA ILE A 253 -12.40 -11.68 -7.72
C ILE A 253 -12.37 -11.19 -9.18
N GLY A 254 -11.43 -10.31 -9.53
CA GLY A 254 -11.25 -9.82 -10.89
C GLY A 254 -11.02 -10.93 -11.91
N ASP A 255 -10.09 -11.84 -11.61
CA ASP A 255 -9.77 -13.01 -12.44
C ASP A 255 -10.99 -13.94 -12.61
N ALA A 256 -11.77 -14.13 -11.54
CA ALA A 256 -13.00 -14.94 -11.59
C ALA A 256 -14.08 -14.29 -12.48
N ILE A 257 -14.23 -12.96 -12.42
CA ILE A 257 -15.14 -12.20 -13.29
C ILE A 257 -14.74 -12.36 -14.76
N GLU A 258 -13.46 -12.22 -15.09
CA GLU A 258 -12.97 -12.39 -16.46
C GLU A 258 -13.17 -13.82 -16.97
N ARG A 259 -13.08 -14.82 -16.09
CA ARG A 259 -13.41 -16.21 -16.44
C ARG A 259 -14.89 -16.38 -16.77
N VAL A 260 -15.78 -15.82 -15.96
CA VAL A 260 -17.23 -15.86 -16.19
C VAL A 260 -17.60 -15.23 -17.53
N LYS A 261 -17.01 -14.09 -17.88
CA LYS A 261 -17.24 -13.45 -19.19
C LYS A 261 -16.87 -14.35 -20.37
N LYS A 262 -15.88 -15.25 -20.21
CA LYS A 262 -15.43 -16.19 -21.25
C LYS A 262 -16.29 -17.46 -21.31
N THR A 263 -16.71 -18.02 -20.18
CA THR A 263 -17.34 -19.35 -20.14
C THR A 263 -18.85 -19.33 -19.84
N ASN A 264 -19.32 -18.37 -19.03
CA ASN A 264 -20.70 -18.19 -18.60
C ASN A 264 -21.41 -19.47 -18.06
N THR A 265 -20.71 -20.25 -17.23
CA THR A 265 -21.23 -21.48 -16.60
C THR A 265 -21.61 -21.25 -15.13
N SER A 266 -22.48 -22.11 -14.57
CA SER A 266 -22.83 -22.06 -13.14
C SER A 266 -21.60 -22.20 -12.23
N GLU A 267 -20.65 -23.09 -12.59
CA GLU A 267 -19.38 -23.26 -11.88
C GLU A 267 -18.54 -21.97 -11.90
N SER A 268 -18.48 -21.28 -13.05
CA SER A 268 -17.75 -20.01 -13.15
C SER A 268 -18.37 -18.93 -12.26
N LEU A 269 -19.70 -18.86 -12.13
CA LEU A 269 -20.38 -17.93 -11.22
C LEU A 269 -20.11 -18.25 -9.75
N GLN A 270 -20.09 -19.54 -9.38
CA GLN A 270 -19.73 -19.97 -8.03
C GLN A 270 -18.29 -19.57 -7.67
N SER A 271 -17.38 -19.50 -8.65
CA SER A 271 -16.00 -19.07 -8.43
C SER A 271 -15.90 -17.59 -8.00
N ILE A 272 -16.72 -16.70 -8.54
CA ILE A 272 -16.77 -15.29 -8.08
C ILE A 272 -17.19 -15.24 -6.61
N GLN A 273 -18.27 -15.96 -6.26
CA GLN A 273 -18.78 -15.99 -4.90
C GLN A 273 -17.75 -16.58 -3.91
N HIS A 274 -17.02 -17.62 -4.34
CA HIS A 274 -15.92 -18.20 -3.57
C HIS A 274 -14.81 -17.18 -3.26
N GLU A 275 -14.33 -16.46 -4.27
CA GLU A 275 -13.28 -15.45 -4.07
C GLU A 275 -13.76 -14.28 -3.20
N ILE A 276 -15.03 -13.86 -3.32
CA ILE A 276 -15.64 -12.89 -2.40
C ILE A 276 -15.54 -13.37 -0.95
N TYR A 277 -15.85 -14.63 -0.66
CA TYR A 277 -15.72 -15.18 0.70
C TYR A 277 -14.27 -15.21 1.19
N ARG A 278 -13.31 -15.54 0.32
CA ARG A 278 -11.88 -15.54 0.67
C ARG A 278 -11.37 -14.15 1.03
N VAL A 279 -11.69 -13.15 0.21
CA VAL A 279 -11.36 -11.75 0.49
C VAL A 279 -12.02 -11.28 1.78
N SER A 280 -13.31 -11.60 1.97
CA SER A 280 -14.04 -11.24 3.19
C SER A 280 -13.43 -11.85 4.45
N ARG A 281 -12.91 -13.08 4.36
CA ARG A 281 -12.24 -13.78 5.46
C ARG A 281 -10.96 -13.04 5.88
N VAL A 282 -10.09 -12.69 4.92
CA VAL A 282 -8.82 -12.03 5.26
C VAL A 282 -9.04 -10.59 5.75
N ILE A 283 -10.06 -9.87 5.26
CA ILE A 283 -10.42 -8.55 5.78
C ILE A 283 -10.89 -8.66 7.24
N ASN A 284 -11.71 -9.67 7.57
CA ASN A 284 -12.10 -9.92 8.97
C ASN A 284 -10.90 -10.32 9.84
N GLN A 285 -9.98 -11.13 9.31
CA GLN A 285 -8.75 -11.48 10.03
C GLN A 285 -7.89 -10.24 10.32
N ALA A 286 -7.72 -9.36 9.32
CA ALA A 286 -7.03 -8.09 9.49
C ALA A 286 -7.72 -7.18 10.50
N ALA A 287 -9.06 -7.13 10.51
CA ALA A 287 -9.85 -6.39 11.50
C ALA A 287 -9.61 -6.93 12.93
N LEU A 288 -9.56 -8.26 13.09
CA LEU A 288 -9.28 -8.90 14.37
C LEU A 288 -7.85 -8.64 14.85
N VAL A 289 -6.84 -8.75 13.96
CA VAL A 289 -5.45 -8.39 14.29
C VAL A 289 -5.36 -6.93 14.70
N LEU A 290 -5.93 -6.02 13.89
CA LEU A 290 -5.88 -4.59 14.15
C LEU A 290 -6.55 -4.23 15.48
N SER A 291 -7.66 -4.87 15.84
CA SER A 291 -8.39 -4.63 17.08
C SER A 291 -7.85 -5.38 18.32
N GLY A 292 -6.81 -6.20 18.18
CA GLY A 292 -6.24 -6.99 19.28
C GLY A 292 -7.02 -8.24 19.66
N GLY A 293 -7.81 -8.80 18.73
CA GLY A 293 -8.60 -10.02 18.92
C GLY A 293 -7.88 -11.33 18.55
N LEU A 294 -6.67 -11.24 17.97
CA LEU A 294 -5.86 -12.38 17.52
C LEU A 294 -4.40 -12.31 18.04
N THR A 295 -4.14 -11.47 19.04
CA THR A 295 -2.84 -11.34 19.73
C THR A 295 -2.61 -12.47 20.72
#